data_AF-B9H6F1-F1
#
_entry.id   AF-B9H6F1-F1
#
_cell.length_a   1.000
_cell.length_b   1.000
_cell.length_c   1.000
_cell.angle_alpha   90.00
_cell.angle_beta   90.00
_cell.angle_gamma   90.00
#
_symmetry.space_group_name_H-M   'P 1'
#
loop_
_entity.id
_entity.type
_entity.pdbx_description
1 polymer ?
#
loop_
_entity_poly.entity_id
_entity_poly.type
_entity_poly.pdbx_seq_one_letter_code
_entity_poly.pdbx_strand_id
1 'polypeptide(L)'
;MAEYICLLNKDTTVIKPAKKTPILLRMIVLMFAMVCGVYICSVCLKQTSIHSKIKFQDIQVVERLSPDDDHGNLQISSVHYPNPETFSRAECAHNPVRYFAILSMQRSGSGWFETLLNSHVNVSSNGEIFSVLDRRRNISSITRTLDKVYNLDWFTSASKNECSAAVGFKWMLNQGVMQHHKEISDYFNRRGVFAIFLFRRNLLRRMVSVLANSYDRHAKLLNGTHKSHVHSTEEAKTLAKYKPMINSTLLISDLKEVEITAAKALEYFNSTRHIVLYYEDLIKNPAKLKDVQAFLGLPLMELMSRQVKIHKGPLSDHVKNWEDVNKTLNGTAYESFLQADY
;
A
#
# COMPACT_ATOMS: atom_id res chain seq x y z
N MET A 1 26.07 60.89 2.39
CA MET A 1 26.22 62.36 2.45
C MET A 1 27.13 62.80 1.31
N ALA A 2 26.64 63.78 0.55
CA ALA A 2 27.32 64.70 -0.36
C ALA A 2 28.45 64.17 -1.29
N GLU A 3 28.17 64.21 -2.59
CA GLU A 3 29.18 64.38 -3.64
C GLU A 3 29.84 65.76 -3.52
N TYR A 4 31.15 65.82 -3.76
CA TYR A 4 31.87 67.05 -4.05
C TYR A 4 32.48 66.96 -5.46
N ILE A 5 32.19 67.99 -6.24
CA ILE A 5 32.61 68.26 -7.62
C ILE A 5 34.10 68.65 -7.67
N CYS A 6 34.86 68.22 -8.70
CA CYS A 6 35.75 69.12 -9.46
C CYS A 6 36.28 68.53 -10.78
N LEU A 7 36.46 69.42 -11.75
CA LEU A 7 36.74 69.23 -13.19
C LEU A 7 38.23 69.09 -13.56
N LEU A 8 38.44 68.44 -14.73
CA LEU A 8 39.55 68.49 -15.73
C LEU A 8 41.01 68.59 -15.26
N ASN A 9 41.86 67.62 -15.63
CA ASN A 9 42.61 67.62 -16.90
C ASN A 9 43.49 66.35 -17.09
N LYS A 10 43.66 65.98 -18.37
CA LYS A 10 44.71 65.14 -18.98
C LYS A 10 44.84 63.63 -18.64
N ASP A 11 44.96 62.90 -19.74
CA ASP A 11 45.64 61.63 -19.96
C ASP A 11 44.87 60.30 -19.73
N THR A 12 44.59 59.64 -20.86
CA THR A 12 44.40 58.18 -21.06
C THR A 12 43.42 57.46 -20.13
N THR A 13 42.18 57.27 -20.61
CA THR A 13 41.24 56.32 -20.02
C THR A 13 41.64 54.88 -20.34
N VAL A 14 42.50 54.29 -19.50
CA VAL A 14 42.67 52.84 -19.40
C VAL A 14 41.57 52.30 -18.49
N ILE A 15 40.54 51.69 -19.09
CA ILE A 15 39.47 51.01 -18.36
C ILE A 15 40.06 49.71 -17.79
N LYS A 16 40.47 49.73 -16.52
CA LYS A 16 40.81 48.50 -15.79
C LYS A 16 39.52 47.74 -15.44
N PRO A 17 39.44 46.42 -15.69
CA PRO A 17 38.29 45.63 -15.27
C PRO A 17 38.23 45.61 -13.74
N ALA A 18 37.07 45.90 -13.18
CA ALA A 18 36.82 45.80 -11.75
C ALA A 18 37.13 44.36 -11.30
N LYS A 19 38.15 44.21 -10.45
CA LYS A 19 38.45 42.93 -9.79
C LYS A 19 37.23 42.56 -8.94
N LYS A 20 36.38 41.65 -9.43
CA LYS A 20 35.35 41.02 -8.61
C LYS A 20 36.04 40.44 -7.38
N THR A 21 35.76 41.02 -6.22
CA THR A 21 36.41 40.69 -4.96
C THR A 21 36.22 39.19 -4.66
N PRO A 22 37.32 38.44 -4.43
CA PRO A 22 37.26 37.00 -4.13
C PRO A 22 36.34 36.65 -2.95
N ILE A 23 36.15 37.62 -2.06
CA ILE A 23 35.30 37.54 -0.88
C ILE A 23 33.82 37.37 -1.26
N LEU A 24 33.32 38.10 -2.26
CA LEU A 24 31.91 38.03 -2.66
C LEU A 24 31.57 36.63 -3.23
N LEU A 25 32.48 36.07 -4.03
CA LEU A 25 32.34 34.73 -4.59
C LEU A 25 32.36 33.66 -3.48
N ARG A 26 33.27 33.80 -2.50
CA ARG A 26 33.34 32.89 -1.33
C ARG A 26 32.07 32.94 -0.49
N MET A 27 31.48 34.12 -0.29
CA MET A 27 30.23 34.27 0.45
C MET A 27 29.05 33.63 -0.29
N ILE A 28 28.99 33.74 -1.62
CA ILE A 28 27.96 33.08 -2.43
C ILE A 28 28.08 31.55 -2.34
N VAL A 29 29.30 31.01 -2.44
CA VAL A 29 29.54 29.56 -2.32
C VAL A 29 29.16 29.04 -0.92
N LEU A 30 29.49 29.79 0.13
CA LEU A 30 29.10 29.43 1.51
C LEU A 30 27.58 29.41 1.71
N MET A 31 26.87 30.41 1.17
CA MET A 31 25.40 30.44 1.22
C MET A 31 24.79 29.26 0.47
N PHE A 32 25.31 28.93 -0.71
CA PHE A 32 24.84 27.78 -1.48
C PHE A 32 25.09 26.46 -0.75
N ALA A 33 26.28 26.29 -0.16
CA ALA A 33 26.61 25.12 0.64
C ALA A 33 25.71 24.98 1.88
N MET A 34 25.37 26.10 2.54
CA MET A 34 24.50 26.09 3.71
C MET A 34 23.05 25.72 3.33
N VAL A 35 22.52 26.27 2.24
CA VAL A 35 21.19 25.93 1.72
C VAL A 35 21.14 24.47 1.26
N CYS A 36 22.15 24.00 0.54
CA CYS A 36 22.26 22.59 0.16
C CYS A 36 22.37 21.67 1.38
N GLY A 37 23.16 22.06 2.39
CA GLY A 37 23.30 21.31 3.64
C GLY A 37 21.99 21.19 4.42
N VAL A 38 21.25 22.29 4.56
CA VAL A 38 19.92 22.29 5.19
C VAL A 38 18.92 21.46 4.38
N TYR A 39 18.95 21.56 3.04
CA TYR A 39 18.10 20.77 2.17
C TYR A 39 18.39 19.27 2.28
N ILE A 40 19.66 18.87 2.21
CA ILE A 40 20.11 17.48 2.37
C ILE A 40 19.72 16.97 3.76
N CYS A 41 19.98 17.74 4.81
CA CYS A 41 19.62 17.38 6.19
C CYS A 41 18.10 17.20 6.34
N SER A 42 17.29 18.09 5.76
CA SER A 42 15.82 17.98 5.75
C SER A 42 15.34 16.72 5.02
N VAL A 43 15.94 16.37 3.89
CA VAL A 43 15.65 15.12 3.15
C VAL A 43 16.05 13.89 3.98
N CYS A 44 17.21 13.91 4.63
CA CYS A 44 17.68 12.84 5.51
C CYS A 44 16.80 12.67 6.77
N LEU A 45 16.34 13.78 7.37
CA LEU A 45 15.42 13.78 8.51
C LEU A 45 14.03 13.24 8.13
N LYS A 46 13.49 13.66 6.97
CA LYS A 46 12.27 13.05 6.42
C LYS A 46 12.46 11.55 6.16
N GLN A 47 13.62 11.16 5.64
CA GLN A 47 13.93 9.77 5.33
C GLN A 47 14.02 8.88 6.59
N THR A 48 14.64 9.38 7.67
CA THR A 48 14.71 8.66 8.95
C THR A 48 13.36 8.59 9.65
N SER A 49 12.55 9.65 9.57
CA SER A 49 11.17 9.68 10.10
C SER A 49 10.22 8.70 9.40
N ILE A 50 10.34 8.56 8.08
CA ILE A 50 9.54 7.58 7.31
C ILE A 50 9.97 6.15 7.67
N HIS A 51 11.29 5.89 7.71
CA HIS A 51 11.81 4.57 8.07
C HIS A 51 11.43 4.18 9.50
N SER A 52 11.44 5.12 10.46
CA SER A 52 10.98 4.84 11.82
C SER A 52 9.48 4.58 11.88
N LYS A 53 8.63 5.39 11.22
CA LYS A 53 7.16 5.16 11.20
C LYS A 53 6.78 3.77 10.66
N ILE A 54 7.41 3.30 9.59
CA ILE A 54 7.14 1.98 9.01
C ILE A 54 7.63 0.86 9.93
N LYS A 55 8.80 1.03 10.55
CA LYS A 55 9.40 0.04 11.45
C LYS A 55 8.62 -0.12 12.76
N PHE A 56 7.86 0.91 13.18
CA PHE A 56 7.07 0.94 14.42
C PHE A 56 5.57 0.67 14.27
N GLN A 57 5.04 0.48 13.06
CA GLN A 57 3.67 0.03 12.90
C GLN A 57 3.62 -1.50 12.99
N ASP A 58 3.46 -2.00 14.22
CA ASP A 58 2.74 -3.25 14.46
C ASP A 58 1.24 -3.03 14.25
N ILE A 59 0.41 -4.06 14.42
CA ILE A 59 -1.04 -3.96 14.19
C ILE A 59 -1.60 -2.79 15.01
N GLN A 60 -1.96 -1.73 14.30
CA GLN A 60 -2.63 -0.56 14.85
C GLN A 60 -4.05 -0.60 14.34
N VAL A 61 -4.98 -0.88 15.24
CA VAL A 61 -6.40 -0.57 15.03
C VAL A 61 -6.54 0.91 15.35
N VAL A 62 -6.68 1.73 14.33
CA VAL A 62 -6.95 3.15 14.50
C VAL A 62 -8.46 3.34 14.37
N GLU A 63 -9.11 3.32 15.53
CA GLU A 63 -10.50 3.69 15.69
C GLU A 63 -10.55 5.16 16.14
N ARG A 64 -10.49 6.09 15.19
CA ARG A 64 -10.64 7.51 15.52
C ARG A 64 -12.12 7.80 15.74
N LEU A 65 -12.51 7.95 17.00
CA LEU A 65 -13.64 8.79 17.39
C LEU A 65 -13.16 10.24 17.25
N SER A 66 -13.83 11.03 16.43
CA SER A 66 -13.48 12.44 16.21
C SER A 66 -13.53 13.23 17.53
N PRO A 67 -12.47 13.95 17.92
CA PRO A 67 -12.51 14.84 19.08
C PRO A 67 -12.97 16.23 18.61
N ASP A 68 -14.29 16.44 18.61
CA ASP A 68 -14.98 17.73 18.77
C ASP A 68 -16.46 17.53 18.37
N ASP A 69 -17.25 17.09 19.35
CA ASP A 69 -18.63 17.57 19.53
C ASP A 69 -19.13 17.03 20.88
N ASP A 70 -18.88 17.84 21.91
CA ASP A 70 -19.69 17.83 23.12
C ASP A 70 -21.11 18.22 22.71
N HIS A 71 -22.02 17.24 22.65
CA HIS A 71 -23.49 17.31 22.84
C HIS A 71 -24.17 16.11 22.13
N GLY A 72 -24.21 14.97 22.82
CA GLY A 72 -25.42 14.15 22.97
C GLY A 72 -26.10 13.45 21.77
N ASN A 73 -25.61 13.44 20.52
CA ASN A 73 -26.39 12.79 19.43
C ASN A 73 -25.67 12.26 18.17
N LEU A 74 -24.38 11.91 18.20
CA LEU A 74 -23.71 11.26 17.03
C LEU A 74 -22.88 10.02 17.42
N GLN A 75 -23.46 9.14 18.22
CA GLN A 75 -23.00 7.75 18.36
C GLN A 75 -23.71 6.83 17.36
N ILE A 76 -23.80 7.23 16.09
CA ILE A 76 -24.21 6.33 15.02
C ILE A 76 -22.94 5.88 14.30
N SER A 77 -22.29 4.84 14.85
CA SER A 77 -21.51 3.90 14.02
C SER A 77 -22.36 3.66 12.77
N SER A 78 -21.90 4.03 11.58
CA SER A 78 -22.73 3.99 10.38
C SER A 78 -23.29 2.58 10.15
N VAL A 79 -24.52 2.39 10.58
CA VAL A 79 -25.22 1.12 10.45
C VAL A 79 -25.83 1.14 9.06
N HIS A 80 -25.34 0.29 8.15
CA HIS A 80 -25.83 0.28 6.78
C HIS A 80 -26.87 -0.80 6.58
N TYR A 81 -28.00 -0.42 5.99
CA TYR A 81 -29.06 -1.32 5.55
C TYR A 81 -29.18 -1.22 4.03
N PRO A 82 -28.26 -1.84 3.27
CA PRO A 82 -28.32 -1.80 1.81
C PRO A 82 -29.63 -2.40 1.31
N ASN A 83 -30.16 -1.79 0.24
CA ASN A 83 -31.40 -2.20 -0.41
C ASN A 83 -31.10 -2.46 -1.90
N PRO A 84 -30.60 -3.66 -2.24
CA PRO A 84 -30.25 -4.03 -3.61
C PRO A 84 -31.49 -3.96 -4.52
N GLU A 85 -31.31 -3.46 -5.73
CA GLU A 85 -32.38 -3.41 -6.73
C GLU A 85 -32.65 -4.78 -7.36
N THR A 86 -31.66 -5.65 -7.27
CA THR A 86 -31.58 -6.87 -8.07
C THR A 86 -32.06 -8.13 -7.34
N PHE A 87 -32.26 -8.07 -6.03
CA PHE A 87 -32.82 -9.15 -5.22
C PHE A 87 -33.39 -8.63 -3.89
N SER A 88 -34.22 -9.42 -3.22
CA SER A 88 -34.67 -9.12 -1.86
C SER A 88 -33.73 -9.74 -0.83
N ARG A 89 -33.32 -8.96 0.18
CA ARG A 89 -32.55 -9.46 1.34
C ARG A 89 -33.40 -10.33 2.29
N ALA A 90 -34.69 -10.51 2.00
CA ALA A 90 -35.62 -11.36 2.75
C ALA A 90 -35.56 -11.10 4.27
N GLU A 91 -35.41 -12.16 5.08
CA GLU A 91 -35.30 -12.08 6.55
C GLU A 91 -34.13 -11.21 7.03
N CYS A 92 -33.12 -10.99 6.18
CA CYS A 92 -31.93 -10.21 6.49
C CYS A 92 -32.03 -8.74 6.08
N ALA A 93 -33.18 -8.25 5.60
CA ALA A 93 -33.39 -6.85 5.24
C ALA A 93 -33.07 -5.88 6.41
N HIS A 94 -33.41 -6.27 7.63
CA HIS A 94 -33.16 -5.50 8.85
C HIS A 94 -31.82 -5.84 9.53
N ASN A 95 -30.96 -6.62 8.88
CA ASN A 95 -29.62 -6.87 9.39
C ASN A 95 -28.64 -5.83 8.84
N PRO A 96 -27.78 -5.25 9.70
CA PRO A 96 -26.81 -4.28 9.26
C PRO A 96 -25.65 -4.93 8.51
N VAL A 97 -25.05 -4.20 7.58
CA VAL A 97 -23.91 -4.64 6.78
C VAL A 97 -22.74 -3.69 6.98
N ARG A 98 -21.57 -4.21 7.32
CA ARG A 98 -20.34 -3.41 7.37
C ARG A 98 -19.67 -3.36 6.00
N TYR A 99 -19.22 -2.17 5.62
CA TYR A 99 -18.47 -1.96 4.39
C TYR A 99 -16.97 -2.04 4.67
N PHE A 100 -16.22 -2.76 3.85
CA PHE A 100 -14.77 -2.78 3.97
C PHE A 100 -14.06 -2.69 2.62
N ALA A 101 -12.78 -2.35 2.65
CA ALA A 101 -11.88 -2.40 1.51
C ALA A 101 -10.50 -2.90 1.95
N ILE A 102 -9.95 -3.91 1.25
CA ILE A 102 -8.60 -4.43 1.50
C ILE A 102 -7.62 -3.66 0.62
N LEU A 103 -6.90 -2.71 1.22
CA LEU A 103 -5.89 -1.90 0.54
C LEU A 103 -4.52 -2.59 0.61
N SER A 104 -3.96 -2.93 -0.55
CA SER A 104 -2.77 -3.79 -0.62
C SER A 104 -1.90 -3.45 -1.83
N MET A 105 -0.70 -4.02 -1.90
CA MET A 105 0.11 -4.08 -3.11
C MET A 105 0.11 -5.48 -3.70
N GLN A 106 0.47 -5.63 -4.98
CA GLN A 106 0.62 -6.94 -5.61
C GLN A 106 1.58 -7.82 -4.80
N ARG A 107 1.24 -9.11 -4.69
CA ARG A 107 2.05 -10.14 -4.02
C ARG A 107 2.28 -9.93 -2.52
N SER A 108 1.43 -9.14 -1.87
CA SER A 108 1.43 -8.94 -0.40
C SER A 108 0.55 -9.92 0.38
N GLY A 109 0.07 -10.99 -0.28
CA GLY A 109 -0.77 -12.02 0.37
C GLY A 109 -2.27 -11.73 0.40
N SER A 110 -2.71 -10.63 -0.21
CA SER A 110 -4.12 -10.20 -0.19
C SER A 110 -5.09 -11.13 -0.91
N GLY A 111 -4.66 -11.88 -1.93
CA GLY A 111 -5.47 -12.94 -2.53
C GLY A 111 -5.71 -14.13 -1.59
N TRP A 112 -4.73 -14.48 -0.75
CA TRP A 112 -4.88 -15.54 0.26
C TRP A 112 -5.75 -15.07 1.43
N PHE A 113 -5.49 -13.86 1.91
CA PHE A 113 -6.28 -13.23 2.98
C PHE A 113 -7.75 -13.05 2.60
N GLU A 114 -8.03 -12.63 1.36
CA GLU A 114 -9.39 -12.55 0.84
C GLU A 114 -10.10 -13.91 0.85
N THR A 115 -9.42 -15.01 0.48
CA THR A 115 -10.03 -16.35 0.56
C THR A 115 -10.32 -16.80 1.99
N LEU A 116 -9.49 -16.39 2.96
CA LEU A 116 -9.78 -16.61 4.38
C LEU A 116 -11.07 -15.88 4.78
N LEU A 117 -11.19 -14.59 4.45
CA LEU A 117 -12.39 -13.81 4.76
C LEU A 117 -13.65 -14.39 4.10
N ASN A 118 -13.57 -14.78 2.84
CA ASN A 118 -14.72 -15.35 2.12
C ASN A 118 -15.18 -16.72 2.64
N SER A 119 -14.32 -17.44 3.38
CA SER A 119 -14.72 -18.67 4.08
C SER A 119 -15.68 -18.42 5.26
N HIS A 120 -15.72 -17.19 5.78
CA HIS A 120 -16.70 -16.80 6.79
C HIS A 120 -18.10 -16.72 6.18
N VAL A 121 -19.09 -17.41 6.75
CA VAL A 121 -20.45 -17.50 6.20
C VAL A 121 -21.08 -16.13 5.89
N ASN A 122 -20.88 -15.13 6.73
CA ASN A 122 -21.49 -13.78 6.57
C ASN A 122 -20.60 -12.73 5.87
N VAL A 123 -19.51 -13.11 5.20
CA VAL A 123 -18.62 -12.16 4.50
C VAL A 123 -18.67 -12.36 2.99
N SER A 124 -18.71 -11.26 2.24
CA SER A 124 -18.56 -11.22 0.79
C SER A 124 -17.50 -10.21 0.36
N SER A 125 -16.32 -10.70 -0.06
CA SER A 125 -15.25 -9.94 -0.70
C SER A 125 -15.22 -10.22 -2.20
N ASN A 126 -15.41 -9.19 -3.00
CA ASN A 126 -15.69 -9.28 -4.44
C ASN A 126 -14.46 -9.22 -5.36
N GLY A 127 -13.27 -9.60 -4.87
CA GLY A 127 -12.05 -9.62 -5.67
C GLY A 127 -11.50 -8.23 -6.00
N GLU A 128 -10.67 -8.16 -7.04
CA GLU A 128 -10.04 -6.91 -7.52
C GLU A 128 -10.96 -6.15 -8.49
N ILE A 129 -12.06 -5.60 -7.99
CA ILE A 129 -13.05 -4.92 -8.83
C ILE A 129 -12.45 -3.75 -9.62
N PHE A 130 -11.44 -3.07 -9.06
CA PHE A 130 -10.76 -1.94 -9.70
C PHE A 130 -9.55 -2.34 -10.55
N SER A 131 -9.34 -3.63 -10.83
CA SER A 131 -8.38 -4.07 -11.85
C SER A 131 -8.81 -3.69 -13.29
N VAL A 132 -10.09 -3.42 -13.50
CA VAL A 132 -10.67 -2.97 -14.77
C VAL A 132 -10.54 -1.45 -14.91
N LEU A 133 -10.00 -0.99 -16.04
CA LEU A 133 -9.63 0.42 -16.28
C LEU A 133 -10.84 1.36 -16.25
N ASP A 134 -11.94 1.01 -16.90
CA ASP A 134 -13.13 1.88 -17.00
C ASP A 134 -13.74 2.24 -15.65
N ARG A 135 -13.61 1.33 -14.67
CA ARG A 135 -14.12 1.52 -13.30
C ARG A 135 -13.28 2.51 -12.49
N ARG A 136 -12.04 2.76 -12.90
CA ARG A 136 -11.09 3.68 -12.24
C ARG A 136 -10.64 4.84 -13.13
N ARG A 137 -11.39 5.12 -14.21
CA ARG A 137 -11.02 6.18 -15.18
C ARG A 137 -11.02 7.58 -14.57
N ASN A 138 -11.94 7.83 -13.63
CA ASN A 138 -12.07 9.07 -12.88
C ASN A 138 -12.83 8.79 -11.57
N ILE A 139 -12.92 9.79 -10.70
CA ILE A 139 -13.59 9.66 -9.39
C ILE A 139 -15.08 9.30 -9.52
N SER A 140 -15.80 9.80 -10.52
CA SER A 140 -17.22 9.48 -10.72
C SER A 140 -17.42 7.98 -11.03
N SER A 141 -16.59 7.41 -11.91
CA SER A 141 -16.58 5.95 -12.18
C SER A 141 -16.28 5.14 -10.92
N ILE A 142 -15.33 5.62 -10.10
CA ILE A 142 -14.96 4.97 -8.84
C ILE A 142 -16.15 4.97 -7.88
N THR A 143 -16.71 6.14 -7.59
CA THR A 143 -17.84 6.29 -6.67
C THR A 143 -19.04 5.45 -7.11
N ARG A 144 -19.42 5.50 -8.40
CA ARG A 144 -20.50 4.64 -8.94
C ARG A 144 -20.23 3.15 -8.73
N THR A 145 -18.97 2.72 -8.85
CA THR A 145 -18.60 1.33 -8.62
C THR A 145 -18.69 0.98 -7.12
N LEU A 146 -18.22 1.87 -6.24
CA LEU A 146 -18.33 1.71 -4.79
C LEU A 146 -19.79 1.61 -4.35
N ASP A 147 -20.64 2.53 -4.81
CA ASP A 147 -22.07 2.54 -4.50
C ASP A 147 -22.74 1.23 -4.90
N LYS A 148 -22.43 0.73 -6.11
CA LYS A 148 -22.96 -0.55 -6.60
C LYS A 148 -22.55 -1.74 -5.73
N VAL A 149 -21.28 -1.81 -5.31
CA VAL A 149 -20.80 -2.89 -4.44
C VAL A 149 -21.42 -2.81 -3.05
N TYR A 150 -21.47 -1.62 -2.47
CA TYR A 150 -21.98 -1.42 -1.12
C TYR A 150 -23.50 -1.46 -1.02
N ASN A 151 -24.23 -1.30 -2.14
CA ASN A 151 -25.65 -1.61 -2.23
C ASN A 151 -25.95 -3.10 -2.43
N LEU A 152 -24.93 -3.95 -2.47
CA LEU A 152 -25.02 -5.39 -2.75
C LEU A 152 -25.42 -5.77 -4.19
N ASP A 153 -25.48 -4.82 -5.12
CA ASP A 153 -25.80 -5.05 -6.54
C ASP A 153 -24.58 -5.50 -7.37
N TRP A 154 -23.57 -6.08 -6.72
CA TRP A 154 -22.36 -6.56 -7.36
C TRP A 154 -22.31 -8.08 -7.36
N PHE A 155 -22.43 -8.67 -8.56
CA PHE A 155 -22.51 -10.12 -8.75
C PHE A 155 -21.15 -10.72 -9.10
N THR A 156 -20.68 -11.59 -8.21
CA THR A 156 -19.52 -12.45 -8.40
C THR A 156 -19.82 -13.82 -7.79
N SER A 157 -18.94 -14.80 -8.01
CA SER A 157 -19.04 -16.09 -7.33
C SER A 157 -18.90 -16.01 -5.80
N ALA A 158 -18.43 -14.88 -5.27
CA ALA A 158 -18.31 -14.63 -3.83
C ALA A 158 -19.51 -13.85 -3.26
N SER A 159 -20.47 -13.43 -4.09
CA SER A 159 -21.65 -12.68 -3.64
C SER A 159 -22.57 -13.59 -2.84
N LYS A 160 -22.93 -13.14 -1.63
CA LYS A 160 -23.87 -13.83 -0.74
C LYS A 160 -25.11 -12.94 -0.63
N ASN A 161 -26.07 -13.21 -1.51
CA ASN A 161 -27.19 -12.32 -1.87
C ASN A 161 -28.31 -12.29 -0.82
N GLU A 162 -28.06 -12.62 0.44
CA GLU A 162 -29.11 -12.62 1.47
C GLU A 162 -28.55 -12.03 2.77
N CYS A 163 -27.79 -12.84 3.50
CA CYS A 163 -27.39 -12.55 4.88
C CYS A 163 -25.89 -12.23 5.03
N SER A 164 -25.39 -11.32 4.20
CA SER A 164 -24.04 -10.76 4.39
C SER A 164 -24.03 -9.79 5.58
N ALA A 165 -23.12 -9.97 6.54
CA ALA A 165 -22.86 -9.02 7.62
C ALA A 165 -21.70 -8.07 7.29
N ALA A 166 -20.82 -8.45 6.37
CA ALA A 166 -19.79 -7.56 5.84
C ALA A 166 -19.60 -7.77 4.32
N VAL A 167 -19.53 -6.65 3.59
CA VAL A 167 -19.27 -6.65 2.14
C VAL A 167 -18.09 -5.74 1.82
N GLY A 168 -17.26 -6.19 0.89
CA GLY A 168 -16.10 -5.44 0.48
C GLY A 168 -15.45 -6.03 -0.76
N PHE A 169 -14.21 -5.64 -0.96
CA PHE A 169 -13.40 -6.02 -2.11
C PHE A 169 -11.93 -5.72 -1.82
N LYS A 170 -11.07 -6.15 -2.75
CA LYS A 170 -9.64 -5.90 -2.71
C LYS A 170 -9.27 -4.78 -3.69
N TRP A 171 -8.41 -3.87 -3.25
CA TRP A 171 -7.97 -2.73 -4.03
C TRP A 171 -6.46 -2.59 -3.96
N MET A 172 -5.80 -2.72 -5.11
CA MET A 172 -4.36 -2.51 -5.16
C MET A 172 -4.04 -1.01 -5.19
N LEU A 173 -2.99 -0.59 -4.48
CA LEU A 173 -2.63 0.83 -4.36
C LEU A 173 -2.38 1.53 -5.71
N ASN A 174 -1.96 0.78 -6.72
CA ASN A 174 -1.74 1.27 -8.08
C ASN A 174 -3.01 1.32 -8.96
N GLN A 175 -4.20 1.05 -8.41
CA GLN A 175 -5.47 0.95 -9.17
C GLN A 175 -6.41 2.14 -8.91
N GLY A 176 -5.92 3.39 -8.86
CA GLY A 176 -6.77 4.57 -8.69
C GLY A 176 -6.82 5.12 -7.27
N VAL A 177 -6.68 4.25 -6.26
CA VAL A 177 -6.88 4.62 -4.85
C VAL A 177 -5.88 5.65 -4.34
N MET A 178 -4.62 5.57 -4.78
CA MET A 178 -3.60 6.55 -4.41
C MET A 178 -3.74 7.86 -5.20
N GLN A 179 -4.27 7.82 -6.43
CA GLN A 179 -4.47 9.01 -7.25
C GLN A 179 -5.65 9.87 -6.75
N HIS A 180 -6.74 9.23 -6.33
CA HIS A 180 -7.96 9.90 -5.86
C HIS A 180 -8.14 9.79 -4.34
N HIS A 181 -7.02 9.82 -3.61
CA HIS A 181 -6.99 9.47 -2.20
C HIS A 181 -7.87 10.37 -1.31
N LYS A 182 -8.00 11.67 -1.64
CA LYS A 182 -8.80 12.62 -0.87
C LYS A 182 -10.28 12.26 -0.96
N GLU A 183 -10.78 12.15 -2.18
CA GLU A 183 -12.19 11.87 -2.46
C GLU A 183 -12.60 10.47 -1.97
N ILE A 184 -11.68 9.51 -2.03
CA ILE A 184 -11.91 8.16 -1.52
C ILE A 184 -11.88 8.13 0.01
N SER A 185 -10.97 8.86 0.65
CA SER A 185 -10.95 9.00 2.12
C SER A 185 -12.24 9.65 2.62
N ASP A 186 -12.71 10.71 1.95
CA ASP A 186 -13.99 11.35 2.25
C ASP A 186 -15.18 10.42 2.02
N TYR A 187 -15.14 9.59 0.97
CA TYR A 187 -16.14 8.55 0.77
C TYR A 187 -16.12 7.52 1.92
N PHE A 188 -14.92 7.04 2.30
CA PHE A 188 -14.76 6.04 3.35
C PHE A 188 -15.29 6.56 4.68
N ASN A 189 -15.00 7.81 5.03
CA ASN A 189 -15.49 8.42 6.27
C ASN A 189 -17.00 8.63 6.24
N ARG A 190 -17.54 9.21 5.16
CA ARG A 190 -19.00 9.45 5.04
C ARG A 190 -19.82 8.17 5.00
N ARG A 191 -19.28 7.11 4.39
CA ARG A 191 -19.95 5.81 4.23
C ARG A 191 -19.46 4.78 5.26
N GLY A 192 -18.69 5.20 6.27
CA GLY A 192 -18.08 4.34 7.30
C GLY A 192 -17.48 3.03 6.80
N VAL A 193 -16.68 3.12 5.73
CA VAL A 193 -15.93 1.98 5.19
C VAL A 193 -14.72 1.69 6.07
N PHE A 194 -14.59 0.43 6.47
CA PHE A 194 -13.47 -0.11 7.22
C PHE A 194 -12.30 -0.42 6.27
N ALA A 195 -11.20 0.32 6.37
CA ALA A 195 -10.02 0.06 5.56
C ALA A 195 -9.12 -1.01 6.22
N ILE A 196 -8.77 -2.05 5.48
CA ILE A 196 -7.83 -3.08 5.93
C ILE A 196 -6.57 -2.94 5.08
N PHE A 197 -5.51 -2.41 5.67
CA PHE A 197 -4.20 -2.38 5.02
C PHE A 197 -3.52 -3.73 5.19
N LEU A 198 -3.15 -4.37 4.09
CA LEU A 198 -2.37 -5.61 4.12
C LEU A 198 -1.08 -5.45 3.32
N PHE A 199 0.03 -5.41 4.05
CA PHE A 199 1.37 -5.29 3.48
C PHE A 199 2.20 -6.54 3.76
N ARG A 200 3.38 -6.58 3.14
CA ARG A 200 4.37 -7.64 3.33
C ARG A 200 5.67 -7.02 3.77
N ARG A 201 6.17 -7.42 4.94
CA ARG A 201 7.43 -6.88 5.51
C ARG A 201 8.62 -7.27 4.66
N ASN A 202 8.71 -8.52 4.19
CA ASN A 202 9.83 -8.93 3.34
C ASN A 202 9.62 -8.48 1.87
N LEU A 203 10.14 -7.30 1.56
CA LEU A 203 9.99 -6.66 0.25
C LEU A 203 10.81 -7.36 -0.86
N LEU A 204 11.96 -7.95 -0.52
CA LEU A 204 12.75 -8.74 -1.46
C LEU A 204 11.98 -9.98 -1.91
N ARG A 205 11.40 -10.73 -0.96
CA ARG A 205 10.57 -11.89 -1.28
C ARG A 205 9.31 -11.52 -2.05
N ARG A 206 8.73 -10.35 -1.77
CA ARG A 206 7.64 -9.80 -2.60
C ARG A 206 8.13 -9.58 -4.03
N MET A 207 9.29 -8.94 -4.23
CA MET A 207 9.87 -8.68 -5.55
C MET A 207 10.10 -9.98 -6.33
N VAL A 208 10.71 -11.00 -5.71
CA VAL A 208 10.85 -12.34 -6.32
C VAL A 208 9.50 -12.87 -6.79
N SER A 209 8.48 -12.76 -5.94
CA SER A 209 7.14 -13.22 -6.29
C SER A 209 6.48 -12.38 -7.40
N VAL A 210 6.78 -11.08 -7.52
CA VAL A 210 6.29 -10.22 -8.60
C VAL A 210 6.92 -10.65 -9.92
N LEU A 211 8.23 -10.80 -9.95
CA LEU A 211 8.97 -11.19 -11.13
C LEU A 211 8.57 -12.59 -11.63
N ALA A 212 8.47 -13.56 -10.72
CA ALA A 212 8.01 -14.91 -11.07
C ALA A 212 6.57 -14.93 -11.63
N ASN A 213 5.66 -14.16 -11.03
CA ASN A 213 4.29 -14.04 -11.54
C ASN A 213 4.24 -13.36 -12.91
N SER A 214 5.08 -12.34 -13.13
CA SER A 214 5.19 -11.66 -14.42
C SER A 214 5.70 -12.59 -15.51
N TYR A 215 6.71 -13.42 -15.19
CA TYR A 215 7.23 -14.42 -16.11
C TYR A 215 6.14 -15.45 -16.50
N ASP A 216 5.42 -16.00 -15.51
CA ASP A 216 4.37 -16.99 -15.76
C ASP A 216 3.22 -16.45 -16.63
N ARG A 217 2.97 -15.13 -16.63
CA ARG A 217 1.98 -14.51 -17.53
C ARG A 217 2.26 -14.80 -19.01
N HIS A 218 3.54 -14.91 -19.37
CA HIS A 218 3.97 -15.21 -20.73
C HIS A 218 4.32 -16.69 -20.91
N ALA A 219 5.07 -17.26 -19.97
CA ALA A 219 5.55 -18.63 -20.04
C ALA A 219 4.45 -19.68 -19.81
N LYS A 220 3.38 -19.32 -19.06
CA LYS A 220 2.20 -20.15 -18.82
C LYS A 220 2.56 -21.57 -18.39
N LEU A 221 3.33 -21.67 -17.31
CA LEU A 221 4.03 -22.88 -16.89
C LEU A 221 3.09 -24.03 -16.49
N LEU A 222 1.81 -23.75 -16.26
CA LEU A 222 0.80 -24.74 -15.90
C LEU A 222 -0.13 -24.99 -17.10
N ASN A 223 0.26 -25.93 -17.96
CA ASN A 223 -0.52 -26.39 -19.12
C ASN A 223 -1.01 -25.23 -20.02
N GLY A 224 -0.16 -24.25 -20.31
CA GLY A 224 -0.52 -23.13 -21.17
C GLY A 224 -1.47 -22.10 -20.52
N THR A 225 -1.67 -22.19 -19.19
CA THR A 225 -2.47 -21.24 -18.41
C THR A 225 -1.59 -20.49 -17.40
N HIS A 226 -1.79 -19.17 -17.31
CA HIS A 226 -1.20 -18.35 -16.24
C HIS A 226 -2.00 -18.54 -14.95
N LYS A 227 -1.32 -18.82 -13.83
CA LYS A 227 -1.97 -18.86 -12.50
C LYS A 227 -1.22 -17.98 -11.50
N SER A 228 -1.90 -16.94 -11.03
CA SER A 228 -1.37 -16.08 -9.97
C SER A 228 -1.42 -16.72 -8.57
N HIS A 229 -2.30 -17.71 -8.38
CA HIS A 229 -2.50 -18.46 -7.13
C HIS A 229 -2.74 -19.93 -7.49
N VAL A 230 -2.30 -20.82 -6.60
CA VAL A 230 -2.36 -22.28 -6.80
C VAL A 230 -2.99 -22.96 -5.60
N HIS A 231 -3.57 -24.13 -5.83
CA HIS A 231 -4.28 -24.91 -4.81
C HIS A 231 -3.63 -26.27 -4.52
N SER A 232 -2.64 -26.68 -5.33
CA SER A 232 -1.87 -27.90 -5.09
C SER A 232 -0.39 -27.60 -4.84
N THR A 233 0.26 -28.51 -4.12
CA THR A 233 1.70 -28.45 -3.85
C THR A 233 2.53 -28.66 -5.11
N GLU A 234 2.01 -29.40 -6.08
CA GLU A 234 2.67 -29.76 -7.34
C GLU A 234 2.70 -28.56 -8.28
N GLU A 235 1.59 -27.82 -8.40
CA GLU A 235 1.52 -26.56 -9.13
C GLU A 235 2.45 -25.53 -8.51
N ALA A 236 2.44 -25.40 -7.17
CA ALA A 236 3.32 -24.51 -6.43
C ALA A 236 4.80 -24.81 -6.70
N LYS A 237 5.20 -26.08 -6.62
CA LYS A 237 6.57 -26.53 -6.93
C LYS A 237 6.95 -26.22 -8.38
N THR A 238 6.03 -26.37 -9.33
CA THR A 238 6.27 -26.10 -10.75
C THR A 238 6.53 -24.62 -10.99
N LEU A 239 5.70 -23.73 -10.44
CA LEU A 239 5.90 -22.28 -10.55
C LEU A 239 7.18 -21.80 -9.85
N ALA A 240 7.53 -22.39 -8.71
CA ALA A 240 8.74 -22.05 -7.95
C ALA A 240 10.06 -22.44 -8.64
N LYS A 241 10.03 -23.23 -9.73
CA LYS A 241 11.24 -23.58 -10.50
C LYS A 241 11.87 -22.36 -11.19
N TYR A 242 11.05 -21.36 -11.54
CA TYR A 242 11.58 -20.16 -12.17
C TYR A 242 12.27 -19.27 -11.14
N LYS A 243 13.55 -18.98 -11.39
CA LYS A 243 14.36 -18.07 -10.57
C LYS A 243 14.58 -16.76 -11.32
N PRO A 244 13.95 -15.65 -10.92
CA PRO A 244 14.23 -14.36 -11.53
C PRO A 244 15.68 -13.92 -11.31
N MET A 245 16.19 -13.17 -12.27
CA MET A 245 17.41 -12.37 -12.12
C MET A 245 17.00 -10.97 -11.63
N ILE A 246 17.60 -10.51 -10.54
CA ILE A 246 17.28 -9.22 -9.91
C ILE A 246 18.32 -8.19 -10.31
N ASN A 247 17.88 -7.00 -10.69
CA ASN A 247 18.79 -5.89 -10.97
C ASN A 247 19.32 -5.30 -9.66
N SER A 248 20.52 -5.73 -9.26
CA SER A 248 21.18 -5.28 -8.03
C SER A 248 21.44 -3.77 -8.00
N THR A 249 21.64 -3.12 -9.14
CA THR A 249 21.89 -1.68 -9.22
C THR A 249 20.68 -0.85 -8.76
N LEU A 250 19.46 -1.32 -9.06
CA LEU A 250 18.20 -0.64 -8.70
C LEU A 250 17.55 -1.21 -7.44
N LEU A 251 18.08 -2.30 -6.89
CA LEU A 251 17.41 -3.07 -5.83
C LEU A 251 17.07 -2.21 -4.62
N ILE A 252 18.02 -1.44 -4.09
CA ILE A 252 17.78 -0.59 -2.91
C ILE A 252 16.73 0.48 -3.20
N SER A 253 16.78 1.13 -4.37
CA SER A 253 15.79 2.15 -4.75
C SER A 253 14.40 1.56 -4.91
N ASP A 254 14.29 0.37 -5.53
CA ASP A 254 13.01 -0.31 -5.74
C ASP A 254 12.38 -0.74 -4.41
N LEU A 255 13.18 -1.26 -3.46
CA LEU A 255 12.69 -1.60 -2.12
C LEU A 255 12.18 -0.35 -1.38
N LYS A 256 12.96 0.74 -1.45
CA LYS A 256 12.63 2.02 -0.83
C LYS A 256 11.37 2.66 -1.40
N GLU A 257 11.18 2.63 -2.73
CA GLU A 257 9.98 3.16 -3.37
C GLU A 257 8.71 2.49 -2.82
N VAL A 258 8.79 1.19 -2.58
CA VAL A 258 7.63 0.46 -2.08
C VAL A 258 7.37 0.76 -0.59
N GLU A 259 8.40 0.91 0.23
CA GLU A 259 8.23 1.44 1.60
C GLU A 259 7.54 2.81 1.60
N ILE A 260 8.01 3.72 0.75
CA ILE A 260 7.43 5.06 0.61
C ILE A 260 5.96 4.97 0.18
N THR A 261 5.64 4.08 -0.76
CA THR A 261 4.27 3.91 -1.23
C THR A 261 3.35 3.40 -0.12
N ALA A 262 3.81 2.46 0.71
CA ALA A 262 3.05 1.96 1.85
C ALA A 262 2.83 3.07 2.90
N ALA A 263 3.88 3.82 3.25
CA ALA A 263 3.78 4.94 4.18
C ALA A 263 2.82 6.03 3.68
N LYS A 264 2.90 6.39 2.39
CA LYS A 264 1.97 7.36 1.80
C LYS A 264 0.52 6.89 1.86
N ALA A 265 0.26 5.60 1.63
CA ALA A 265 -1.10 5.07 1.75
C ALA A 265 -1.63 5.23 3.17
N LEU A 266 -0.84 4.87 4.18
CA LEU A 266 -1.22 5.03 5.59
C LEU A 266 -1.38 6.50 5.97
N GLU A 267 -0.56 7.40 5.42
CA GLU A 267 -0.70 8.84 5.61
C GLU A 267 -2.00 9.38 4.98
N TYR A 268 -2.29 9.02 3.73
CA TYR A 268 -3.47 9.51 3.01
C TYR A 268 -4.80 9.07 3.62
N PHE A 269 -4.81 7.91 4.26
CA PHE A 269 -6.00 7.31 4.86
C PHE A 269 -5.95 7.30 6.39
N ASN A 270 -5.08 8.12 7.00
CA ASN A 270 -4.91 8.19 8.45
C ASN A 270 -6.18 8.61 9.21
N SER A 271 -7.10 9.31 8.54
CA SER A 271 -8.38 9.76 9.08
C SER A 271 -9.48 8.70 8.96
N THR A 272 -9.26 7.66 8.16
CA THR A 272 -10.22 6.56 8.01
C THR A 272 -10.14 5.58 9.16
N ARG A 273 -11.24 4.88 9.43
CA ARG A 273 -11.25 3.74 10.35
C ARG A 273 -10.48 2.59 9.71
N HIS A 274 -9.31 2.27 10.24
CA HIS A 274 -8.43 1.29 9.60
C HIS A 274 -7.70 0.37 10.57
N ILE A 275 -7.32 -0.79 10.05
CA ILE A 275 -6.38 -1.73 10.67
C ILE A 275 -5.20 -1.96 9.72
N VAL A 276 -3.99 -2.01 10.27
CA VAL A 276 -2.77 -2.33 9.51
C VAL A 276 -2.32 -3.75 9.84
N LEU A 277 -2.16 -4.57 8.82
CA LEU A 277 -1.76 -5.97 8.91
C LEU A 277 -0.53 -6.24 8.06
N TYR A 278 0.30 -7.15 8.53
CA TYR A 278 1.42 -7.69 7.77
C TYR A 278 1.24 -9.19 7.53
N TYR A 279 1.54 -9.62 6.30
CA TYR A 279 1.44 -11.01 5.89
C TYR A 279 2.18 -11.97 6.82
N GLU A 280 3.39 -11.60 7.23
CA GLU A 280 4.23 -12.39 8.13
C GLU A 280 3.56 -12.62 9.49
N ASP A 281 2.87 -11.61 10.01
CA ASP A 281 2.16 -11.67 11.27
C ASP A 281 0.97 -12.62 11.21
N LEU A 282 0.20 -12.58 10.11
CA LEU A 282 -0.96 -13.44 9.90
C LEU A 282 -0.57 -14.91 9.75
N ILE A 283 0.62 -15.19 9.23
CA ILE A 283 1.14 -16.55 9.13
C ILE A 283 1.69 -17.05 10.45
N LYS A 284 2.44 -16.21 11.17
CA LYS A 284 3.04 -16.58 12.46
C LYS A 284 2.00 -16.75 13.56
N ASN A 285 0.98 -15.89 13.55
CA ASN A 285 -0.05 -15.88 14.57
C ASN A 285 -1.45 -15.81 13.93
N PRO A 286 -2.06 -16.97 13.61
CA PRO A 286 -3.42 -17.03 13.08
C PRO A 286 -4.48 -16.40 13.98
N ALA A 287 -4.21 -16.21 15.29
CA ALA A 287 -5.14 -15.52 16.18
C ALA A 287 -5.39 -14.06 15.76
N LYS A 288 -4.46 -13.43 15.02
CA LYS A 288 -4.65 -12.09 14.44
C LYS A 288 -5.80 -12.01 13.45
N LEU A 289 -6.26 -13.13 12.88
CA LEU A 289 -7.49 -13.16 12.07
C LEU A 289 -8.75 -12.94 12.92
N LYS A 290 -8.71 -13.20 14.24
CA LYS A 290 -9.80 -12.88 15.16
C LYS A 290 -9.94 -11.37 15.33
N ASP A 291 -8.83 -10.64 15.35
CA ASP A 291 -8.83 -9.17 15.43
C ASP A 291 -9.50 -8.56 14.20
N VAL A 292 -9.29 -9.14 13.01
CA VAL A 292 -9.96 -8.71 11.77
C VAL A 292 -11.46 -8.98 11.84
N GLN A 293 -11.88 -10.15 12.34
CA GLN A 293 -13.29 -10.48 12.52
C GLN A 293 -13.95 -9.51 13.51
N ALA A 294 -13.29 -9.23 14.64
CA ALA A 294 -13.76 -8.26 15.62
C ALA A 294 -13.84 -6.83 15.05
N PHE A 295 -12.82 -6.41 14.29
CA PHE A 295 -12.78 -5.12 13.60
C PHE A 295 -13.96 -4.96 12.63
N LEU A 296 -14.32 -6.03 11.92
CA LEU A 296 -15.50 -6.09 11.04
C LEU A 296 -16.81 -6.41 11.78
N GLY A 297 -16.79 -6.57 13.11
CA GLY A 297 -17.97 -6.88 13.92
C GLY A 297 -18.63 -8.21 13.58
N LEU A 298 -17.82 -9.16 13.14
CA LEU A 298 -18.26 -10.49 12.76
C LEU A 298 -18.22 -11.44 13.97
N PRO A 299 -19.12 -12.44 14.03
CA PRO A 299 -18.94 -13.54 14.97
C PRO A 299 -17.62 -14.26 14.66
N LEU A 300 -16.98 -14.80 15.70
CA LEU A 300 -15.74 -15.54 15.50
C LEU A 300 -16.03 -16.87 14.80
N MET A 301 -15.37 -17.08 13.67
CA MET A 301 -15.36 -18.34 12.92
C MET A 301 -13.91 -18.73 12.60
N GLU A 302 -13.68 -20.04 12.46
CA GLU A 302 -12.43 -20.55 11.91
C GLU A 302 -12.38 -20.23 10.40
N LEU A 303 -11.36 -19.47 9.98
CA LEU A 303 -11.19 -19.07 8.59
C LEU A 303 -10.24 -20.04 7.90
N MET A 304 -10.61 -20.50 6.71
CA MET A 304 -9.84 -21.46 5.93
C MET A 304 -9.52 -20.95 4.53
N SER A 305 -8.38 -21.37 3.99
CA SER A 305 -7.98 -21.08 2.62
C SER A 305 -7.37 -22.32 1.98
N ARG A 306 -7.75 -22.58 0.73
CA ARG A 306 -7.15 -23.64 -0.11
C ARG A 306 -5.90 -23.17 -0.86
N GLN A 307 -5.52 -21.89 -0.79
CA GLN A 307 -4.33 -21.41 -1.50
C GLN A 307 -3.04 -21.90 -0.84
N VAL A 308 -2.07 -22.29 -1.67
CA VAL A 308 -0.75 -22.77 -1.24
C VAL A 308 0.32 -21.71 -1.55
N LYS A 309 1.23 -21.47 -0.59
CA LYS A 309 2.40 -20.60 -0.80
C LYS A 309 3.34 -21.23 -1.84
N ILE A 310 3.64 -20.49 -2.91
CA ILE A 310 4.51 -20.93 -4.02
C ILE A 310 5.98 -21.01 -3.56
N HIS A 311 6.57 -19.89 -3.13
CA HIS A 311 7.97 -19.85 -2.70
C HIS A 311 8.09 -20.18 -1.21
N LYS A 312 8.59 -21.38 -0.88
CA LYS A 312 8.91 -21.85 0.47
C LYS A 312 10.44 -21.97 0.64
N GLY A 313 10.96 -21.91 1.86
CA GLY A 313 12.40 -22.01 2.12
C GLY A 313 13.17 -20.68 1.93
N PRO A 314 14.52 -20.75 1.94
CA PRO A 314 15.39 -19.58 1.86
C PRO A 314 15.28 -18.90 0.49
N LEU A 315 15.52 -17.59 0.44
CA LEU A 315 15.43 -16.81 -0.80
C LEU A 315 16.51 -17.15 -1.83
N SER A 316 17.66 -17.63 -1.38
CA SER A 316 18.74 -18.13 -2.23
C SER A 316 18.27 -19.17 -3.24
N ASP A 317 17.29 -19.98 -2.87
CA ASP A 317 16.77 -21.04 -3.74
C ASP A 317 15.91 -20.48 -4.88
N HIS A 318 15.44 -19.24 -4.76
CA HIS A 318 14.46 -18.61 -5.66
C HIS A 318 15.02 -17.43 -6.46
N VAL A 319 16.32 -17.16 -6.39
CA VAL A 319 16.97 -16.03 -7.09
C VAL A 319 18.14 -16.53 -7.91
N LYS A 320 18.23 -16.14 -9.19
CA LYS A 320 19.28 -16.61 -10.10
C LYS A 320 20.66 -16.05 -9.74
N ASN A 321 20.73 -14.76 -9.44
CA ASN A 321 21.97 -14.05 -9.09
C ASN A 321 22.00 -13.71 -7.59
N TRP A 322 21.83 -14.72 -6.74
CA TRP A 322 21.71 -14.54 -5.29
C TRP A 322 22.94 -13.85 -4.66
N GLU A 323 24.15 -14.18 -5.11
CA GLU A 323 25.38 -13.60 -4.57
C GLU A 323 25.41 -12.07 -4.72
N ASP A 324 25.01 -11.55 -5.88
CA ASP A 324 24.95 -10.10 -6.13
C ASP A 324 23.89 -9.44 -5.24
N VAL A 325 22.72 -10.07 -5.09
CA VAL A 325 21.63 -9.57 -4.24
C VAL A 325 22.05 -9.55 -2.78
N ASN A 326 22.66 -10.63 -2.29
CA ASN A 326 23.18 -10.75 -0.94
C ASN A 326 24.23 -9.67 -0.68
N LYS A 327 25.22 -9.52 -1.57
CA LYS A 327 26.26 -8.48 -1.47
C LYS A 327 25.67 -7.07 -1.46
N THR A 328 24.61 -6.83 -2.23
CA THR A 328 23.98 -5.50 -2.33
C THR A 328 23.22 -5.12 -1.06
N LEU A 329 22.56 -6.08 -0.41
CA LEU A 329 21.75 -5.80 0.78
C LEU A 329 22.49 -5.97 2.10
N ASN A 330 23.57 -6.75 2.12
CA ASN A 330 24.38 -6.97 3.32
C ASN A 330 24.97 -5.64 3.85
N GLY A 331 24.83 -5.36 5.15
CA GLY A 331 25.25 -4.12 5.76
C GLY A 331 24.35 -2.91 5.46
N THR A 332 23.20 -3.12 4.83
CA THR A 332 22.21 -2.04 4.56
C THR A 332 21.00 -2.16 5.50
N ALA A 333 20.12 -1.14 5.50
CA ALA A 333 18.86 -1.19 6.23
C ALA A 333 17.92 -2.33 5.77
N TYR A 334 18.19 -2.93 4.60
CA TYR A 334 17.41 -4.00 3.98
C TYR A 334 18.01 -5.39 4.17
N GLU A 335 19.11 -5.51 4.92
CA GLU A 335 19.78 -6.80 5.19
C GLU A 335 18.82 -7.85 5.76
N SER A 336 17.89 -7.43 6.62
CA SER A 336 16.89 -8.31 7.22
C SER A 336 15.99 -9.02 6.20
N PHE A 337 15.85 -8.49 4.97
CA PHE A 337 15.06 -9.13 3.91
C PHE A 337 15.74 -10.36 3.30
N LEU A 338 17.05 -10.55 3.54
CA LEU A 338 17.78 -11.76 3.14
C LEU A 338 17.34 -12.98 3.95
N GLN A 339 16.79 -12.76 5.15
CA GLN A 339 16.34 -13.82 6.05
C GLN A 339 14.97 -14.38 5.66
N ALA A 340 14.63 -15.56 6.20
CA ALA A 340 13.33 -16.17 6.01
C ALA A 340 12.20 -15.39 6.71
N ASP A 341 10.96 -15.55 6.21
CA ASP A 341 9.78 -14.88 6.77
C ASP A 341 9.38 -15.42 8.17
N TYR A 342 10.01 -16.50 8.65
CA TYR A 342 9.58 -17.31 9.80
C TYR A 342 10.63 -17.33 10.91
#